data_AF-A0A3Q8XBS1-F1
#
_entry.id   AF-A0A3Q8XBS1-F1
#
_cell.length_a   1.000
_cell.length_b   1.000
_cell.length_c   1.000
_cell.angle_alpha   90.00
_cell.angle_beta   90.00
_cell.angle_gamma   90.00
#
_symmetry.space_group_name_H-M   'P 1'
#
loop_
_entity.id
_entity.type
_entity.pdbx_description
1 polymer ?
#
loop_
_entity_poly.entity_id
_entity_poly.type
_entity_poly.pdbx_seq_one_letter_code
_entity_poly.pdbx_strand_id
1 'polypeptide(L)'
;MRKQYHFRKVENDTYIWDVDRLVEITQSFQVRQVPLSDIKELDEAYWYPDAHPTTQDIIAHMQLIQEADLAYPIILCAQGRLMDGMHRVGKAKILGKASISAVQFDTNPQPDFINVHEDDLIYDD
;
A
#
# COMPACT_ATOMS: atom_id res chain seq x y z
N MET A 1 0.00 -11.48 9.24
CA MET A 1 0.31 -10.12 8.74
C MET A 1 -0.17 -9.17 9.81
N ARG A 2 0.53 -8.05 10.09
CA ARG A 2 -0.02 -7.05 11.02
C ARG A 2 -1.26 -6.42 10.37
N LYS A 3 -2.33 -6.20 11.13
CA LYS A 3 -3.54 -5.52 10.65
C LYS A 3 -3.23 -4.12 10.12
N GLN A 4 -3.71 -3.80 8.92
CA GLN A 4 -3.46 -2.52 8.25
C GLN A 4 -4.70 -2.07 7.48
N TYR A 5 -4.80 -0.75 7.30
CA TYR A 5 -5.84 -0.11 6.50
C TYR A 5 -5.20 0.80 5.44
N HIS A 6 -5.77 0.79 4.24
CA HIS A 6 -5.43 1.75 3.19
C HIS A 6 -6.38 2.94 3.26
N PHE A 7 -5.83 4.13 3.45
CA PHE A 7 -6.59 5.38 3.45
C PHE A 7 -6.39 6.11 2.14
N ARG A 8 -7.48 6.67 1.58
CA ARG A 8 -7.40 7.53 0.40
C ARG A 8 -8.41 8.66 0.49
N LYS A 9 -7.93 9.89 0.26
CA LYS A 9 -8.81 11.04 0.13
C LYS A 9 -9.46 11.07 -1.26
N VAL A 10 -10.77 11.16 -1.30
CA VAL A 10 -11.59 11.29 -2.51
C VAL A 10 -12.52 12.49 -2.30
N GLU A 11 -12.21 13.59 -2.98
CA GLU A 11 -12.89 14.89 -2.79
C GLU A 11 -12.86 15.32 -1.30
N ASN A 12 -14.01 15.29 -0.64
CA ASN A 12 -14.17 15.69 0.76
C ASN A 12 -14.13 14.52 1.75
N ASP A 13 -14.11 13.28 1.24
CA ASP A 13 -14.20 12.08 2.06
C ASP A 13 -12.87 11.32 2.11
N THR A 14 -12.66 10.59 3.20
CA THR A 14 -11.58 9.62 3.36
C THR A 14 -12.16 8.23 3.27
N TYR A 15 -11.77 7.50 2.24
CA TYR A 15 -12.17 6.11 1.99
C TYR A 15 -11.11 5.20 2.60
N ILE A 16 -11.57 4.15 3.27
CA ILE A 16 -10.72 3.26 4.06
C ILE A 16 -11.02 1.82 3.65
N TRP A 17 -9.96 1.08 3.29
CA TRP A 17 -10.06 -0.34 2.97
C TRP A 17 -9.24 -1.16 3.96
N ASP A 18 -9.81 -2.27 4.42
CA ASP A 18 -9.11 -3.28 5.19
C ASP A 18 -8.15 -4.05 4.27
N VAL A 19 -6.85 -4.02 4.58
CA VAL A 19 -5.83 -4.66 3.74
C VAL A 19 -6.01 -6.18 3.72
N ASP A 20 -6.46 -6.81 4.80
CA ASP A 20 -6.70 -8.26 4.81
C ASP A 20 -7.81 -8.63 3.83
N ARG A 21 -8.89 -7.83 3.80
CA ARG A 21 -9.97 -8.00 2.83
C ARG A 21 -9.49 -7.77 1.39
N LEU A 22 -8.62 -6.78 1.15
CA LEU A 22 -8.02 -6.58 -0.16
C LEU A 22 -7.18 -7.79 -0.59
N VAL A 23 -6.40 -8.36 0.33
CA VAL A 23 -5.62 -9.58 0.10
C VAL A 23 -6.58 -10.72 -0.24
N GLU A 24 -7.63 -10.96 0.53
CA GLU A 24 -8.65 -12.00 0.28
C GLU A 24 -9.26 -11.89 -1.12
N ILE A 25 -9.73 -10.69 -1.50
CA ILE A 25 -10.34 -10.48 -2.82
C ILE A 25 -9.34 -10.76 -3.95
N THR A 26 -8.07 -10.35 -3.77
CA THR A 26 -7.05 -10.46 -4.81
C THR A 26 -6.31 -11.80 -4.84
N GLN A 27 -6.62 -12.76 -3.95
CA GLN A 27 -5.94 -14.07 -3.91
C GLN A 27 -6.01 -14.84 -5.23
N SER A 28 -7.09 -14.67 -5.98
CA SER A 28 -7.32 -15.36 -7.26
C SER A 28 -6.88 -14.56 -8.48
N PHE A 29 -6.38 -13.34 -8.29
CA PHE A 29 -6.03 -12.46 -9.40
C PHE A 29 -4.76 -12.95 -10.08
N GLN A 30 -4.67 -12.71 -11.39
CA GLN A 30 -3.45 -12.99 -12.14
C GLN A 30 -2.35 -12.01 -11.71
N VAL A 31 -1.25 -12.55 -11.20
CA VAL A 31 -0.05 -11.77 -10.90
C VAL A 31 0.62 -11.33 -12.20
N ARG A 32 0.95 -10.04 -12.30
CA ARG A 32 1.71 -9.47 -13.42
C ARG A 32 2.93 -8.70 -12.93
N GLN A 33 3.92 -8.54 -13.79
CA GLN A 33 5.04 -7.63 -13.52
C GLN A 33 4.64 -6.21 -13.95
N VAL A 34 4.84 -5.24 -13.05
CA VAL A 34 4.66 -3.82 -13.36
C VAL A 34 6.01 -3.09 -13.24
N PRO A 35 6.35 -2.17 -14.17
CA PRO A 35 7.52 -1.32 -14.03
C PRO A 35 7.46 -0.50 -12.74
N LEU A 36 8.58 -0.40 -12.01
CA LEU A 36 8.64 0.49 -10.84
C LEU A 36 8.48 1.96 -11.22
N SER A 37 8.78 2.34 -12.47
CA SER A 37 8.53 3.67 -13.02
C SER A 37 7.06 4.06 -13.06
N ASP A 38 6.15 3.08 -13.00
CA ASP A 38 4.72 3.32 -13.08
C ASP A 38 4.11 3.55 -11.68
N ILE A 39 4.88 3.27 -10.61
CA ILE A 39 4.47 3.46 -9.22
C ILE A 39 4.77 4.91 -8.81
N LYS A 40 3.82 5.80 -9.08
CA LYS A 40 3.95 7.25 -8.84
C LYS A 40 4.19 7.60 -7.38
N GLU A 41 3.67 6.79 -6.47
CA GLU A 41 3.79 6.98 -5.02
C GLU A 41 5.24 6.93 -4.52
N LEU A 42 6.18 6.40 -5.31
CA LEU A 42 7.62 6.49 -5.00
C LEU A 42 8.13 7.94 -4.95
N ASP A 43 7.51 8.84 -5.71
CA ASP A 43 7.90 10.25 -5.83
C ASP A 43 6.95 11.17 -5.06
N GLU A 44 6.11 10.61 -4.17
CA GLU A 44 5.15 11.34 -3.34
C GLU A 44 5.51 11.22 -1.86
N ALA A 45 5.01 12.14 -1.04
CA ALA A 45 5.09 12.05 0.42
C ALA A 45 4.12 10.98 0.97
N TYR A 46 4.27 9.73 0.51
CA TYR A 46 3.28 8.66 0.67
C TYR A 46 2.93 8.35 2.13
N TRP A 47 3.93 8.23 3.01
CA TRP A 47 3.70 7.93 4.43
C TRP A 47 3.37 9.16 5.27
N TYR A 48 3.78 10.35 4.84
CA TYR A 48 3.67 11.59 5.61
C TYR A 48 3.23 12.75 4.71
N PRO A 49 2.00 12.73 4.16
CA PRO A 49 1.55 13.72 3.18
C PRO A 49 1.47 15.15 3.75
N ASP A 50 1.12 15.26 5.04
CA ASP A 50 0.89 16.54 5.72
C ASP A 50 1.87 16.76 6.90
N ALA A 51 2.95 15.97 6.97
CA ALA A 51 3.88 15.98 8.10
C ALA A 51 5.35 15.81 7.67
N HIS A 52 6.26 16.17 8.57
CA HIS A 52 7.68 15.86 8.42
C HIS A 52 8.05 14.72 9.36
N PRO A 53 8.50 13.55 8.84
CA PRO A 53 8.87 12.44 9.70
C PRO A 53 10.14 12.76 10.49
N THR A 54 10.22 12.22 11.71
CA THR A 54 11.47 12.21 12.46
C THR A 54 12.44 11.19 11.87
N THR A 55 13.73 11.28 12.24
CA THR A 55 14.70 10.24 11.89
C THR A 55 14.27 8.86 12.40
N GLN A 56 13.62 8.78 13.55
CA GLN A 56 13.14 7.52 14.12
C GLN A 56 12.04 6.88 13.28
N ASP A 57 11.14 7.70 12.76
CA ASP A 57 10.06 7.27 11.86
C ASP A 57 10.62 6.70 10.54
N ILE A 58 11.63 7.38 9.98
CA ILE A 58 12.33 6.90 8.78
C ILE A 58 13.01 5.55 9.06
N ILE A 59 13.70 5.40 10.20
CA ILE A 59 14.35 4.14 10.57
C ILE A 59 13.32 3.00 10.69
N ALA A 60 12.15 3.25 11.30
CA ALA A 60 11.09 2.26 11.41
C ALA A 60 10.61 1.78 10.03
N HIS A 61 10.41 2.70 9.07
CA HIS A 61 10.09 2.31 7.70
C HIS A 61 11.22 1.57 6.98
N MET A 62 12.48 1.93 7.22
CA MET A 62 13.63 1.22 6.65
C MET A 62 13.70 -0.24 7.15
N GLN A 63 13.34 -0.50 8.41
CA GLN A 63 13.27 -1.87 8.95
C GLN A 63 12.16 -2.67 8.25
N LEU A 64 10.95 -2.10 8.13
CA LEU A 64 9.85 -2.73 7.41
C LEU A 64 10.18 -3.00 5.94
N ILE A 65 10.89 -2.08 5.28
CA ILE A 65 11.40 -2.29 3.91
C ILE A 65 12.35 -3.48 3.86
N GLN A 66 13.28 -3.61 4.82
CA GLN A 66 14.23 -4.73 4.83
C GLN A 66 13.53 -6.07 5.08
N GLU A 67 12.51 -6.09 5.93
CA GLU A 67 11.75 -7.29 6.29
C GLU A 67 10.73 -7.70 5.22
N ALA A 68 10.27 -6.76 4.39
CA ALA A 68 9.24 -7.01 3.38
C ALA A 68 9.58 -8.16 2.43
N ASP A 69 8.67 -9.12 2.26
CA ASP A 69 8.88 -10.27 1.36
C ASP A 69 8.37 -9.96 -0.05
N LEU A 70 9.27 -10.04 -1.05
CA LEU A 70 8.95 -9.81 -2.46
C LEU A 70 8.29 -11.01 -3.15
N ALA A 71 8.12 -12.14 -2.46
CA ALA A 71 7.32 -13.27 -2.95
C ALA A 71 5.83 -12.90 -3.11
N TYR A 72 5.35 -11.90 -2.36
CA TYR A 72 3.95 -11.47 -2.38
C TYR A 72 3.74 -10.23 -3.26
N PRO A 73 2.76 -10.21 -4.17
CA PRO A 73 2.52 -9.09 -5.07
C PRO A 73 1.95 -7.88 -4.35
N ILE A 74 2.29 -6.66 -4.81
CA ILE A 74 1.63 -5.42 -4.38
C ILE A 74 0.19 -5.37 -4.90
N ILE A 75 -0.67 -4.56 -4.27
CA ILE A 75 -2.08 -4.41 -4.68
C ILE A 75 -2.27 -3.02 -5.29
N LEU A 76 -2.79 -2.97 -6.52
CA LEU A 76 -3.10 -1.75 -7.23
C LEU A 76 -4.61 -1.58 -7.44
N CYS A 77 -5.09 -0.36 -7.34
CA CYS A 77 -6.46 0.00 -7.70
C CYS A 77 -6.63 0.03 -9.23
N ALA A 78 -7.85 0.21 -9.74
CA ALA A 78 -8.16 0.24 -11.16
C ALA A 78 -7.40 1.29 -11.96
N GLN A 79 -7.00 2.38 -11.33
CA GLN A 79 -6.20 3.45 -11.93
C GLN A 79 -4.68 3.20 -11.85
N GLY A 80 -4.25 2.03 -11.36
CA GLY A 80 -2.83 1.68 -11.19
C GLY A 80 -2.16 2.31 -9.96
N ARG A 81 -2.95 2.93 -9.06
CA ARG A 81 -2.45 3.51 -7.80
C ARG A 81 -2.33 2.45 -6.72
N LEU A 82 -1.31 2.57 -5.89
CA LEU A 82 -1.02 1.64 -4.81
C LEU A 82 -2.12 1.63 -3.76
N MET A 83 -2.57 0.44 -3.39
CA MET A 83 -3.44 0.20 -2.23
C MET A 83 -2.67 -0.48 -1.10
N ASP A 84 -1.76 -1.39 -1.42
CA ASP A 84 -0.91 -2.06 -0.45
C ASP A 84 0.45 -2.43 -1.07
N GLY A 85 1.50 -2.38 -0.25
CA GLY A 85 2.82 -2.90 -0.59
C GLY A 85 3.94 -1.87 -0.75
N MET A 86 3.81 -0.65 -0.23
CA MET A 86 4.84 0.40 -0.42
C MET A 86 6.21 -0.03 0.12
N HIS A 87 6.28 -0.78 1.23
CA HIS A 87 7.54 -1.32 1.73
C HIS A 87 8.19 -2.30 0.75
N ARG A 88 7.38 -3.11 0.04
CA ARG A 88 7.87 -4.03 -1.02
C ARG A 88 8.35 -3.26 -2.24
N VAL A 89 7.65 -2.19 -2.64
CA VAL A 89 8.09 -1.27 -3.70
C VAL A 89 9.45 -0.66 -3.34
N GLY A 90 9.59 -0.13 -2.11
CA GLY A 90 10.84 0.41 -1.60
C GLY A 90 11.97 -0.61 -1.60
N LYS A 91 11.72 -1.85 -1.15
CA LYS A 91 12.72 -2.93 -1.17
C LYS A 91 13.15 -3.26 -2.59
N ALA A 92 12.21 -3.40 -3.52
CA ALA A 92 12.51 -3.67 -4.92
C ALA A 92 13.38 -2.57 -5.54
N LYS A 93 13.11 -1.30 -5.19
CA LYS A 93 13.91 -0.15 -5.65
C LYS A 93 15.34 -0.18 -5.09
N ILE A 94 15.52 -0.43 -3.79
CA ILE A 94 16.86 -0.56 -3.16
C ILE A 94 17.67 -1.69 -3.81
N LEU A 95 17.01 -2.81 -4.14
CA LEU A 95 17.64 -3.95 -4.82
C LEU A 95 17.91 -3.72 -6.31
N GLY A 96 17.62 -2.52 -6.84
CA GLY A 96 17.87 -2.18 -8.24
C GLY A 96 16.98 -2.94 -9.24
N LYS A 97 15.81 -3.44 -8.81
CA LYS A 97 14.87 -4.09 -9.73
C LYS A 97 14.25 -3.07 -10.68
N ALA A 98 13.89 -3.50 -11.88
CA ALA A 98 13.15 -2.69 -12.85
C ALA A 98 11.63 -2.81 -12.68
N SER A 99 11.16 -3.95 -12.17
CA SER A 99 9.75 -4.28 -12.00
C SER A 99 9.46 -4.96 -10.67
N ILE A 100 8.18 -5.03 -10.33
CA ILE A 100 7.66 -5.73 -9.16
C ILE A 100 6.40 -6.53 -9.52
N SER A 101 6.17 -7.64 -8.82
CA SER A 101 4.93 -8.40 -8.93
C SER A 101 3.76 -7.59 -8.36
N ALA A 102 2.66 -7.51 -9.10
CA ALA A 102 1.45 -6.81 -8.70
C ALA A 102 0.18 -7.58 -9.11
N VAL A 103 -0.88 -7.37 -8.35
CA VAL A 103 -2.27 -7.67 -8.72
C VAL A 103 -3.03 -6.35 -8.79
N GLN A 104 -4.00 -6.25 -9.70
CA GLN A 104 -4.72 -5.01 -9.92
C GLN A 104 -6.21 -5.27 -10.07
N PHE A 105 -7.01 -4.41 -9.44
CA PHE A 105 -8.46 -4.38 -9.63
C PHE A 105 -8.83 -3.85 -11.02
N ASP A 106 -9.81 -4.45 -11.69
CA ASP A 106 -10.42 -3.83 -12.87
C ASP A 106 -11.41 -2.73 -12.48
N THR A 107 -12.07 -2.90 -11.34
CA THR A 107 -12.95 -1.91 -10.70
C THR A 107 -12.67 -1.91 -9.21
N ASN A 108 -12.51 -0.72 -8.62
CA ASN A 108 -12.17 -0.59 -7.20
C ASN A 108 -13.26 -1.24 -6.33
N PRO A 109 -12.89 -2.01 -5.30
CA PRO A 109 -13.87 -2.50 -4.33
C PRO A 109 -14.46 -1.32 -3.54
N GLN A 110 -15.68 -1.49 -3.04
CA GLN A 110 -16.27 -0.53 -2.10
C GLN A 110 -15.38 -0.43 -0.84
N PRO A 111 -15.19 0.79 -0.29
CA PRO A 111 -14.46 0.96 0.96
C PRO A 111 -15.19 0.25 2.10
N ASP A 112 -14.43 -0.20 3.09
CA ASP A 112 -14.96 -0.82 4.30
C ASP A 112 -15.47 0.25 5.28
N PHE A 113 -14.83 1.42 5.27
CA PHE A 113 -15.24 2.58 6.07
C PHE A 113 -15.09 3.89 5.29
N ILE A 114 -15.88 4.90 5.67
CA ILE A 114 -15.81 6.26 5.12
C ILE A 114 -15.78 7.23 6.30
N ASN A 115 -14.80 8.14 6.32
CA ASN A 115 -14.65 9.20 7.33
C ASN A 115 -14.56 8.71 8.79
N VAL A 116 -14.08 7.50 9.02
CA VAL A 116 -13.81 6.95 10.36
C VAL A 116 -12.42 7.39 10.81
N HIS A 117 -12.28 7.80 12.07
CA HIS A 117 -10.98 8.18 12.63
C HIS A 117 -10.08 6.94 12.77
N GLU A 118 -8.77 7.09 12.60
CA GLU A 118 -7.85 5.94 12.63
C GLU A 118 -7.89 5.17 13.95
N ASP A 119 -8.08 5.88 15.08
CA ASP A 119 -8.19 5.29 16.42
C ASP A 119 -9.46 4.45 16.64
N ASP A 120 -10.48 4.63 15.79
CA ASP A 120 -11.74 3.88 15.87
C ASP A 120 -11.71 2.58 15.05
N LEU A 121 -10.61 2.32 14.32
CA LEU A 121 -10.42 1.11 13.54
C LEU A 121 -9.91 -0.04 14.41
N ILE A 122 -10.28 -1.26 14.04
CA ILE A 122 -9.87 -2.47 14.77
C ILE A 122 -8.48 -2.89 14.28
N TYR A 123 -7.47 -2.80 15.13
CA TYR A 123 -6.15 -3.36 14.88
C TYR A 123 -5.96 -4.64 15.70
N ASP A 124 -5.27 -5.62 15.12
CA ASP A 124 -4.79 -6.78 15.87
C ASP A 124 -3.60 -6.33 16.74
N ASP A 125 -3.62 -6.70 18.03
CA ASP A 125 -2.53 -6.48 19.00
C ASP A 125 -1.22 -7.20 18.59
#